data_AF-A0A2E6QMZ0-F1
#
_entry.id   AF-A0A2E6QMZ0-F1
#
_cell.length_a   1.000
_cell.length_b   1.000
_cell.length_c   1.000
_cell.angle_alpha   90.00
_cell.angle_beta   90.00
_cell.angle_gamma   90.00
#
_symmetry.space_group_name_H-M   'P 1'
#
loop_
_entity.id
_entity.type
_entity.pdbx_description
1 polymer ?
#
loop_
_entity_poly.entity_id
_entity_poly.type
_entity_poly.pdbx_seq_one_letter_code
_entity_poly.pdbx_strand_id
1 'polypeptide(L)' 'MVQLKRLFEVTVAHAPDSPTGSRVWLVLADHTDEATSLISPADSIQHVEVQPGLLAARGPSRVIGWTIDRSAELANL' A
#
# COMPACT_ATOMS: atom_id res chain seq x y z
N MET A 1 17.08 5.27 19.89
CA MET A 1 17.51 5.10 18.49
C MET A 1 16.29 5.31 17.62
N VAL A 2 16.34 6.17 16.59
CA VAL A 2 15.17 6.41 15.71
C VAL A 2 15.28 5.48 14.51
N GLN A 3 14.38 4.50 14.43
CA GLN A 3 14.30 3.61 13.27
C GLN A 3 13.57 4.33 12.13
N LEU A 4 14.16 4.31 10.95
CA LEU A 4 13.56 4.90 9.74
C LEU A 4 12.52 3.93 9.18
N LYS A 5 11.36 4.46 8.80
CA LYS A 5 10.29 3.67 8.16
C LYS A 5 10.57 3.50 6.67
N ARG A 6 10.05 2.42 6.12
CA ARG A 6 9.97 2.13 4.68
C ARG A 6 8.57 2.44 4.17
N LEU A 7 8.49 2.81 2.89
CA LEU A 7 7.22 2.92 2.19
C LEU A 7 6.86 1.58 1.56
N PHE A 8 5.64 1.13 1.83
CA PHE A 8 5.04 -0.04 1.23
C PHE A 8 3.83 0.38 0.42
N GLU A 9 3.69 -0.22 -0.75
CA GLU A 9 2.50 -0.14 -1.59
C GLU A 9 1.78 -1.47 -1.47
N VAL A 10 0.63 -1.46 -0.78
CA VAL A 10 -0.19 -2.66 -0.57
C VAL A 10 -1.37 -2.61 -1.52
N THR A 11 -1.32 -3.42 -2.56
CA THR A 11 -2.40 -3.54 -3.55
C THR A 11 -3.43 -4.54 -3.07
N VAL A 12 -4.68 -4.12 -2.98
CA VAL A 12 -5.81 -4.95 -2.62
C VAL A 12 -6.75 -5.14 -3.79
N ALA A 13 -7.39 -6.31 -3.82
CA ALA A 13 -8.39 -6.65 -4.78
C ALA A 13 -9.53 -5.64 -4.77
N HIS A 14 -10.10 -5.47 -5.95
CA HIS A 14 -11.24 -4.62 -6.16
C HIS A 14 -12.41 -5.02 -5.24
N ALA A 15 -12.92 -4.07 -4.46
CA ALA A 15 -14.17 -4.28 -3.75
C ALA A 15 -15.28 -4.46 -4.80
N PRO A 16 -16.17 -5.46 -4.65
CA PRO A 16 -17.16 -5.83 -5.67
C PRO A 16 -18.13 -4.69 -6.05
N ASP A 17 -18.23 -3.64 -5.23
CA ASP A 17 -19.13 -2.50 -5.41
C ASP A 17 -18.46 -1.22 -5.91
N SER A 18 -17.16 -1.23 -6.21
CA SER A 18 -16.49 -0.08 -6.83
C SER A 18 -16.41 -0.29 -8.36
N PRO A 19 -16.35 0.75 -9.19
CA PRO A 19 -16.27 0.57 -10.65
C PRO A 19 -14.87 0.78 -11.26
N THR A 20 -13.85 1.08 -10.46
CA THR A 20 -12.51 1.48 -10.94
C THR A 20 -11.35 0.83 -10.17
N GLY A 21 -10.56 0.00 -10.87
CA GLY A 21 -9.19 -0.45 -10.54
C GLY A 21 -8.93 -1.14 -9.18
N SER A 22 -7.75 -1.77 -9.05
CA SER A 22 -7.26 -2.24 -7.75
C SER A 22 -6.86 -1.04 -6.89
N ARG A 23 -7.14 -1.09 -5.58
CA ARG A 23 -6.73 -0.01 -4.65
C ARG A 23 -5.33 -0.29 -4.15
N VAL A 24 -4.46 0.73 -4.18
CA VAL A 24 -3.10 0.66 -3.66
C VAL A 24 -3.01 1.55 -2.44
N TRP A 25 -2.75 0.95 -1.27
CA TRP A 25 -2.54 1.65 -0.02
C TRP A 25 -1.07 2.03 0.14
N LEU A 26 -0.82 3.27 0.56
CA LEU A 26 0.53 3.77 0.87
C LEU A 26 0.76 3.67 2.37
N VAL A 27 1.66 2.79 2.78
CA VAL A 27 1.88 2.42 4.19
C VAL A 27 3.32 2.69 4.61
N LEU A 28 3.50 3.36 5.75
CA LEU A 28 4.80 3.49 6.39
C LEU A 28 4.93 2.41 7.47
N ALA A 29 5.91 1.52 7.33
CA ALA A 29 6.14 0.43 8.30
C ALA A 29 7.64 0.06 8.39
N ASP A 30 8.00 -0.79 9.35
CA ASP A 30 9.37 -1.32 9.45
C ASP A 30 9.58 -2.54 8.54
N HIS A 31 8.57 -3.39 8.43
CA HIS A 31 8.59 -4.64 7.66
C HIS A 31 7.23 -4.95 7.03
N THR A 32 7.23 -5.87 6.06
CA THR A 32 6.06 -6.21 5.24
C THR A 32 4.85 -6.64 6.07
N ASP A 33 5.03 -7.53 7.06
CA ASP A 33 3.91 -8.04 7.87
C ASP A 33 3.16 -6.94 8.62
N GLU A 34 3.91 -5.95 9.12
CA GLU A 34 3.34 -4.79 9.80
C GLU A 34 2.54 -3.93 8.81
N ALA A 35 3.07 -3.68 7.62
CA ALA A 35 2.36 -2.95 6.57
C ALA A 35 1.04 -3.65 6.19
N THR A 36 1.04 -4.97 6.05
CA THR A 36 -0.17 -5.75 5.73
C THR A 36 -1.18 -5.74 6.87
N SER A 37 -0.73 -5.76 8.14
CA SER A 37 -1.63 -5.75 9.31
C SER A 37 -2.42 -4.44 9.46
N LEU A 38 -1.95 -3.36 8.83
CA LEU A 38 -2.60 -2.04 8.84
C LEU A 38 -3.71 -1.92 7.79
N ILE A 39 -3.83 -2.90 6.89
CA ILE A 39 -4.88 -2.95 5.86
C ILE A 39 -6.02 -3.85 6.35
N SER A 40 -7.25 -3.48 6.03
CA SER A 40 -8.45 -4.18 6.51
C SER A 40 -8.43 -5.66 6.09
N PRO A 41 -8.74 -6.61 6.98
CA PRO A 41 -8.85 -8.03 6.62
C PRO A 41 -9.93 -8.33 5.57
N ALA A 42 -10.91 -7.43 5.41
CA ALA A 42 -11.93 -7.55 4.36
C ALA A 42 -11.36 -7.28 2.95
N ASP A 43 -10.21 -6.60 2.88
CA ASP A 43 -9.52 -6.32 1.63
C ASP A 43 -8.61 -7.52 1.30
N SER A 44 -8.86 -8.20 0.18
CA SER A 44 -7.99 -9.29 -0.26
C SER A 44 -6.69 -8.72 -0.83
N ILE A 45 -5.60 -8.76 -0.06
CA ILE A 45 -4.28 -8.29 -0.50
C ILE A 45 -3.79 -9.15 -1.67
N GLN A 46 -3.48 -8.51 -2.80
CA GLN A 46 -2.98 -9.13 -4.01
C GLN A 46 -1.46 -9.03 -4.13
N HIS A 47 -0.91 -7.86 -3.79
CA HIS A 47 0.50 -7.57 -3.97
C HIS A 47 1.01 -6.60 -2.89
N VAL A 48 2.27 -6.74 -2.48
CA VAL A 48 2.94 -5.79 -1.60
C VAL A 48 4.31 -5.46 -2.18
N GLU A 49 4.53 -4.19 -2.49
CA GLU A 49 5.81 -3.68 -2.99
C GLU A 49 6.46 -2.80 -1.94
N VAL A 50 7.79 -2.91 -1.80
CA VAL A 50 8.57 -2.01 -0.96
C VAL A 50 9.24 -0.99 -1.88
N GLN A 51 8.88 0.28 -1.74
CA GLN A 51 9.45 1.32 -2.58
C GLN A 51 10.94 1.53 -2.22
N PRO A 52 11.84 1.68 -3.21
CA PRO A 52 13.26 1.81 -2.98
C PRO A 52 13.58 3.15 -2.31
N GLY A 53 13.97 3.11 -1.05
CA GLY A 53 14.37 4.28 -0.27
C GLY A 53 13.82 4.23 1.15
N LEU A 54 14.63 4.63 2.13
CA LEU A 54 14.14 4.88 3.48
C LEU A 54 13.52 6.27 3.50
N LEU A 55 12.23 6.35 3.80
CA LEU A 55 11.63 7.65 4.06
C LEU A 55 12.14 8.14 5.42
N ALA A 56 12.44 9.43 5.51
CA ALA A 56 12.75 10.09 6.78
C ALA A 56 11.51 10.23 7.69
N ALA A 57 10.60 9.26 7.64
CA ALA A 57 9.40 9.21 8.46
C ALA A 57 9.72 8.58 9.81
N ARG A 58 9.44 9.35 10.87
CA ARG A 58 9.58 8.92 12.26
C ARG A 58 8.20 8.58 12.85
N GLY A 59 8.20 7.80 13.93
CA GLY A 59 7.00 7.49 14.71
C GLY A 59 6.35 6.14 14.34
N PRO A 60 5.08 5.93 14.72
CA PRO A 60 4.39 4.66 14.53
C PRO A 60 4.12 4.39 13.05
N SER A 61 3.96 3.12 12.74
CA SER A 61 3.52 2.67 11.43
C SER A 61 2.09 3.11 11.17
N ARG A 62 1.82 3.52 9.93
CA ARG A 62 0.57 4.22 9.58
C ARG A 62 0.31 4.18 8.09
N VAL A 63 -0.97 4.19 7.75
CA VAL A 63 -1.43 4.47 6.39
C VAL A 63 -1.35 5.98 6.16
N ILE A 64 -0.70 6.40 5.07
CA ILE A 64 -0.53 7.82 4.71
C ILE A 64 -1.36 8.23 3.50
N GLY A 65 -1.99 7.29 2.82
CA GLY A 65 -2.87 7.55 1.70
C GLY A 65 -3.25 6.29 0.95
N TRP A 66 -4.01 6.47 -0.12
CA TRP A 66 -4.33 5.43 -1.09
C TRP A 66 -4.45 6.03 -2.48
N THR A 67 -4.24 5.20 -3.49
CA THR A 67 -4.46 5.51 -4.90
C THR A 67 -5.18 4.33 -5.58
N ILE A 68 -5.53 4.49 -6.84
CA ILE A 68 -6.11 3.44 -7.68
C ILE A 68 -5.09 3.10 -8.75
N ASP A 69 -4.73 1.83 -8.85
CA ASP A 69 -3.93 1.36 -9.97
C ASP A 69 -4.79 1.34 -11.24
N ARG A 70 -4.43 2.19 -12.20
CA ARG A 70 -5.01 2.26 -13.55
C ARG A 70 -4.03 1.82 -14.64
N SER A 71 -2.93 1.16 -14.28
CA SER A 71 -1.89 0.74 -15.22
C SER A 71 -2.45 -0.13 -16.35
N ALA A 72 -3.41 -1.00 -16.04
CA ALA A 72 -4.09 -1.83 -17.03
C ALA A 72 -4.96 -1.04 -18.03
N GLU A 73 -5.56 0.08 -17.61
CA GLU A 73 -6.35 0.95 -18.50
C GLU A 73 -5.43 1.76 -19.42
N LEU A 74 -4.30 2.24 -18.88
CA LEU A 74 -3.30 3.02 -19.61
C LEU A 74 -2.50 2.18 -20.62
N ALA A 75 -2.25 0.90 -20.34
CA ALA A 75 -1.53 0.00 -21.26
C ALA A 75 -2.32 -0.34 -22.55
N ASN A 76 -3.61 -0.04 -22.58
CA ASN A 76 -4.50 -0.27 -23.72
C ASN A 76 -4.83 1.00 -24.52
N LEU A 77 -4.16 2.13 -24.21
CA LEU A 77 -4.22 3.40 -24.95
C LEU A 77 -2.99 3.56 -25.85
#